data_AF-A0A8T4KV06-F1
#
_entry.id   AF-A0A8T4KV06-F1
#
_cell.length_a   1.000
_cell.length_b   1.000
_cell.length_c   1.000
_cell.angle_alpha   90.00
_cell.angle_beta   90.00
_cell.angle_gamma   90.00
#
_symmetry.space_group_name_H-M   'P 1'
#
loop_
_entity.id
_entity.type
_entity.pdbx_description
1 polymer ?
#
loop_
_entity_poly.entity_id
_entity_poly.type
_entity_poly.pdbx_seq_one_letter_code
_entity_poly.pdbx_strand_id
1 'polypeptide(L)'
;MIVVPREVILSVILIFVAFMLMLYIFPSNVKKAAADTNSDNDIVVAFASEPDITYRKLGSGHEYSISMDIIAKYSRKINEETAARIDAVPVVEFKGKSAKMLVSETGNDYFTFTPESAEFKGTVTAHIVSNEPPIRDLRSNEFEGIMAPEESVVLKDTGSYQIKLSELRKKFLIAGECIAFFNILCENDAKTVQLKECKEGDLPSECNRIVGLCNGEIEISLGKIDCGKSAETKMIVKGGGGGEISETVHISFWNKGTPGSCVENAITYADLISRPECYNAFLGRYDAEKGLLEVA
;
A
#
# COMPACT_ATOMS: atom_id res chain seq x y z
N MET A 1 -13.68 -63.53 1.71
CA MET A 1 -14.48 -62.93 0.62
C MET A 1 -15.36 -61.88 1.25
N ILE A 2 -14.98 -60.59 1.14
CA ILE A 2 -15.72 -59.49 1.75
C ILE A 2 -16.91 -59.18 0.83
N VAL A 3 -18.12 -59.54 1.27
CA VAL A 3 -19.36 -59.19 0.58
C VAL A 3 -19.69 -57.77 0.99
N VAL A 4 -19.34 -56.80 0.13
CA VAL A 4 -19.71 -55.40 0.36
C VAL A 4 -21.24 -55.29 0.17
N PRO A 5 -21.98 -54.77 1.15
CA PRO A 5 -23.43 -54.61 1.03
C PRO A 5 -23.76 -53.74 -0.18
N ARG A 6 -24.76 -54.15 -0.97
CA ARG A 6 -25.18 -53.46 -2.20
C ARG A 6 -25.55 -51.99 -1.96
N GLU A 7 -25.99 -51.67 -0.75
CA GLU A 7 -26.32 -50.32 -0.27
C GLU A 7 -25.08 -49.42 -0.16
N VAL A 8 -23.94 -49.98 0.23
CA VAL A 8 -22.66 -49.24 0.33
C VAL A 8 -22.17 -48.88 -1.07
N ILE A 9 -22.28 -49.81 -2.02
CA ILE A 9 -21.90 -49.57 -3.42
C ILE A 9 -22.77 -48.48 -4.04
N LEU A 10 -24.09 -48.52 -3.80
CA LEU A 10 -25.02 -47.50 -4.31
C LEU A 10 -24.74 -46.13 -3.70
N SER A 11 -24.39 -46.07 -2.41
CA SER A 11 -24.06 -44.82 -1.71
C SER A 11 -22.80 -44.16 -2.28
N VAL A 12 -21.75 -44.95 -2.55
CA VAL A 12 -20.50 -44.45 -3.15
C VAL A 12 -20.72 -43.94 -4.56
N ILE A 13 -21.51 -44.66 -5.36
CA ILE A 13 -21.85 -44.21 -6.74
C ILE A 13 -22.65 -42.90 -6.70
N LEU A 14 -23.61 -42.77 -5.78
CA LEU A 14 -24.40 -41.53 -5.63
C LEU A 14 -23.53 -40.33 -5.23
N ILE A 15 -22.59 -40.51 -4.31
CA ILE A 15 -21.62 -39.46 -3.94
C ILE A 15 -20.76 -39.08 -5.15
N PHE A 16 -20.29 -40.07 -5.93
CA PHE A 16 -19.46 -39.82 -7.11
C PHE A 16 -20.21 -39.06 -8.21
N VAL A 17 -21.47 -39.42 -8.45
CA VAL A 17 -22.36 -38.75 -9.42
C VAL A 17 -22.70 -37.34 -8.95
N ALA A 18 -23.00 -37.14 -7.66
CA ALA A 18 -23.24 -35.81 -7.09
C ALA A 18 -22.00 -34.90 -7.19
N PHE A 19 -20.81 -35.46 -6.97
CA PHE A 19 -19.54 -34.74 -7.14
C PHE A 19 -19.30 -34.35 -8.61
N MET A 20 -19.54 -35.27 -9.56
CA MET A 20 -19.47 -34.97 -11.00
C MET A 20 -20.49 -33.93 -11.45
N LEU A 21 -21.70 -33.95 -10.90
CA LEU A 21 -22.72 -32.93 -11.14
C LEU A 21 -22.31 -31.56 -10.59
N MET A 22 -21.72 -31.51 -9.39
CA MET A 22 -21.17 -30.27 -8.83
C MET A 22 -20.03 -29.70 -9.69
N LEU A 23 -19.16 -30.55 -10.26
CA LEU A 23 -18.12 -30.14 -11.21
C LEU A 23 -18.71 -29.52 -12.49
N TYR A 24 -19.88 -29.99 -12.94
CA TYR A 24 -20.55 -29.51 -14.14
C TYR A 24 -21.39 -28.24 -13.91
N ILE A 25 -22.01 -28.12 -12.74
CA ILE A 25 -22.91 -27.00 -12.38
C ILE A 25 -22.12 -25.80 -11.83
N PHE A 26 -21.03 -26.05 -11.09
CA PHE A 26 -20.18 -25.01 -10.50
C PHE A 26 -18.72 -25.09 -10.98
N PRO A 27 -18.48 -25.01 -12.30
CA PRO A 27 -17.12 -25.08 -12.84
C PRO A 27 -16.25 -23.94 -12.30
N SER A 28 -16.83 -22.79 -11.93
CA SER A 28 -16.11 -21.65 -11.35
C SER A 28 -15.64 -21.91 -9.91
N ASN A 29 -16.46 -22.52 -9.05
CA ASN A 29 -16.11 -22.74 -7.63
C ASN A 29 -15.12 -23.89 -7.46
N VAL A 30 -15.20 -24.92 -8.30
CA VAL A 30 -14.21 -26.00 -8.29
C VAL A 30 -12.92 -25.59 -9.00
N LYS A 31 -12.97 -24.74 -10.04
CA LYS A 31 -11.74 -24.11 -10.56
C LYS A 31 -11.08 -23.18 -9.54
N LYS A 32 -11.85 -22.50 -8.68
CA LYS A 32 -11.32 -21.68 -7.59
C LYS A 32 -10.67 -22.53 -6.50
N ALA A 33 -11.36 -23.57 -6.02
CA ALA A 33 -10.82 -24.48 -5.01
C ALA A 33 -9.67 -25.36 -5.54
N ALA A 34 -9.68 -25.73 -6.83
CA ALA A 34 -8.57 -26.43 -7.47
C ALA A 34 -7.42 -25.50 -7.85
N ALA A 35 -7.66 -24.21 -8.07
CA ALA A 35 -6.60 -23.20 -8.16
C ALA A 35 -5.92 -23.01 -6.80
N ASP A 36 -6.68 -22.98 -5.70
CA ASP A 36 -6.15 -22.86 -4.33
C ASP A 36 -5.40 -24.13 -3.85
N THR A 37 -5.57 -25.29 -4.49
CA THR A 37 -4.83 -26.53 -4.15
C THR A 37 -3.81 -26.99 -5.20
N ASN A 38 -3.71 -26.33 -6.36
CA ASN A 38 -2.75 -26.69 -7.43
C ASN A 38 -1.87 -25.51 -7.92
N SER A 39 -1.84 -24.37 -7.25
CA SER A 39 -0.83 -23.35 -7.55
C SER A 39 0.47 -23.65 -6.81
N ASP A 40 1.18 -24.71 -7.20
CA ASP A 40 2.62 -24.83 -6.95
C ASP A 40 3.33 -23.81 -7.85
N ASN A 41 3.11 -22.52 -7.55
CA ASN A 41 3.67 -21.39 -8.28
C ASN A 41 5.12 -21.16 -7.87
N ASP A 42 5.93 -20.85 -8.87
CA ASP A 42 7.27 -20.31 -8.82
C ASP A 42 7.37 -19.16 -7.77
N ILE A 43 8.06 -19.38 -6.63
CA ILE A 43 8.12 -18.39 -5.53
C ILE A 43 9.43 -17.60 -5.60
N VAL A 44 9.33 -16.27 -5.61
CA VAL A 44 10.47 -15.38 -5.34
C VAL A 44 10.41 -14.94 -3.88
N VAL A 45 11.37 -15.37 -3.06
CA VAL A 45 11.61 -14.88 -1.70
C VAL A 45 12.48 -13.65 -1.75
N ALA A 46 11.91 -12.47 -1.52
CA ALA A 46 12.61 -11.20 -1.52
C ALA A 46 12.70 -10.62 -0.10
N PHE A 47 13.91 -10.20 0.28
CA PHE A 47 14.16 -9.31 1.40
C PHE A 47 14.52 -7.95 0.82
N ALA A 48 13.96 -6.89 1.39
CA ALA A 48 14.28 -5.52 1.01
C ALA A 48 14.82 -4.75 2.21
N SER A 49 15.77 -3.83 1.97
CA SER A 49 16.12 -2.81 2.95
C SER A 49 14.93 -1.87 3.19
N GLU A 50 15.02 -1.03 4.22
CA GLU A 50 14.16 0.15 4.29
C GLU A 50 14.34 0.98 2.99
N PRO A 51 13.24 1.46 2.40
CA PRO A 51 13.30 2.27 1.18
C PRO A 51 13.89 3.64 1.48
N ASP A 52 14.86 4.06 0.68
CA ASP A 52 15.29 5.46 0.62
C ASP A 52 14.34 6.21 -0.32
N ILE A 53 13.63 7.21 0.22
CA ILE A 53 12.62 7.97 -0.51
C ILE A 53 13.02 9.44 -0.49
N THR A 54 13.28 9.97 -1.69
CA THR A 54 13.45 11.42 -1.90
C THR A 54 12.29 11.96 -2.72
N TYR A 55 11.95 13.24 -2.55
CA TYR A 55 10.86 13.85 -3.29
C TYR A 55 11.22 15.21 -3.88
N ARG A 56 10.56 15.55 -5.00
CA ARG A 56 10.60 16.85 -5.66
C ARG A 56 9.20 17.29 -6.04
N LYS A 57 8.87 18.57 -5.83
CA LYS A 57 7.60 19.15 -6.29
C LYS A 57 7.62 19.33 -7.83
N LEU A 58 6.57 18.86 -8.51
CA LEU A 58 6.34 19.00 -9.94
C LEU A 58 5.04 19.77 -10.22
N GLY A 59 5.09 21.10 -10.31
CA GLY A 59 3.88 21.89 -10.57
C GLY A 59 2.78 21.61 -9.54
N SER A 60 1.72 20.90 -9.95
CA SER A 60 0.61 20.45 -9.10
C SER A 60 0.79 19.07 -8.43
N GLY A 61 1.83 18.31 -8.76
CA GLY A 61 2.11 16.98 -8.21
C GLY A 61 3.47 16.87 -7.53
N HIS A 62 3.80 15.66 -7.09
CA HIS A 62 5.05 15.31 -6.41
C HIS A 62 5.69 14.11 -7.10
N GLU A 63 6.98 14.20 -7.39
CA GLU A 63 7.79 13.11 -7.87
C GLU A 63 8.57 12.51 -6.70
N TYR A 64 8.41 11.22 -6.49
CA TYR A 64 9.10 10.42 -5.49
C TYR A 64 10.12 9.54 -6.19
N SER A 65 11.38 9.61 -5.77
CA SER A 65 12.42 8.67 -6.19
C SER A 65 12.65 7.69 -5.05
N ILE A 66 12.38 6.42 -5.32
CA ILE A 66 12.45 5.33 -4.35
C ILE A 66 13.63 4.44 -4.73
N SER A 67 14.50 4.15 -3.77
CA SER A 67 15.64 3.24 -3.92
C SER A 67 15.65 2.23 -2.79
N MET A 68 15.97 0.98 -3.09
CA MET A 68 16.01 -0.10 -2.10
C MET A 68 16.96 -1.20 -2.54
N ASP A 69 17.67 -1.78 -1.57
CA ASP A 69 18.47 -2.98 -1.81
C ASP A 69 17.58 -4.20 -1.66
N ILE A 70 17.59 -5.08 -2.65
CA ILE A 70 16.82 -6.32 -2.63
C ILE A 70 17.72 -7.55 -2.71
N ILE A 71 17.36 -8.58 -1.95
CA ILE A 71 17.89 -9.94 -2.07
C ILE A 71 16.70 -10.82 -2.43
N ALA A 72 16.60 -11.24 -3.68
CA ALA A 72 15.53 -12.08 -4.19
C ALA A 72 16.06 -13.49 -4.47
N LYS A 73 15.43 -14.52 -3.92
CA LYS A 73 15.79 -15.93 -4.10
C LYS A 73 14.63 -16.65 -4.74
N TYR A 74 14.91 -17.36 -5.81
CA TYR A 74 13.92 -18.15 -6.52
C TYR A 74 13.88 -19.58 -5.99
N SER A 75 12.72 -20.04 -5.52
CA SER A 75 12.50 -21.42 -5.06
C SER A 75 11.36 -22.07 -5.83
N ARG A 76 11.69 -23.13 -6.58
CA ARG A 76 10.72 -23.98 -7.28
C ARG A 76 10.58 -25.29 -6.52
N LYS A 77 9.36 -25.71 -6.18
CA LYS A 77 9.13 -27.11 -5.77
C LYS A 77 9.26 -28.01 -6.99
N ILE A 78 10.11 -29.02 -6.84
CA ILE A 78 10.72 -29.82 -7.91
C ILE A 78 9.68 -30.78 -8.52
N ASN A 79 9.33 -30.54 -9.79
CA ASN A 79 8.98 -31.60 -10.75
C ASN A 79 9.84 -31.38 -12.00
N GLU A 80 10.98 -32.08 -12.02
CA GLU A 80 11.86 -32.53 -13.13
C GLU A 80 12.23 -31.65 -14.33
N GLU A 81 11.79 -30.40 -14.45
CA GLU A 81 12.42 -29.43 -15.36
C GLU A 81 13.00 -28.29 -14.54
N THR A 82 14.32 -28.25 -14.38
CA THR A 82 15.07 -27.05 -13.96
C THR A 82 14.54 -25.84 -14.73
N ALA A 83 14.12 -24.77 -14.05
CA ALA A 83 13.58 -23.58 -14.72
C ALA A 83 14.63 -23.04 -15.71
N ALA A 84 14.33 -23.08 -17.01
CA ALA A 84 15.29 -22.76 -18.05
C ALA A 84 15.82 -21.32 -17.96
N ARG A 85 14.99 -20.40 -17.45
CA ARG A 85 15.28 -19.00 -17.14
C ARG A 85 13.99 -18.30 -16.69
N ILE A 86 14.03 -17.44 -15.69
CA ILE A 86 12.91 -16.56 -15.29
C ILE A 86 13.38 -15.12 -15.23
N ASP A 87 12.71 -14.23 -15.94
CA ASP A 87 13.00 -12.79 -15.89
C ASP A 87 11.95 -12.12 -14.98
N ALA A 88 12.36 -11.62 -13.81
CA ALA A 88 11.49 -11.01 -12.81
C ALA A 88 11.52 -9.47 -12.90
N VAL A 89 10.33 -8.87 -13.01
CA VAL A 89 10.08 -7.43 -13.07
C VAL A 89 9.63 -6.93 -11.69
N PRO A 90 10.42 -6.12 -10.99
CA PRO A 90 10.01 -5.46 -9.77
C PRO A 90 9.04 -4.29 -10.07
N VAL A 91 7.93 -4.22 -9.36
CA VAL A 91 6.94 -3.14 -9.42
C VAL A 91 6.72 -2.61 -8.01
N VAL A 92 6.99 -1.32 -7.84
CA VAL A 92 6.74 -0.60 -6.58
C VAL A 92 5.35 0.03 -6.61
N GLU A 93 4.68 0.09 -5.47
CA GLU A 93 3.50 0.91 -5.22
C GLU A 93 3.75 1.82 -4.02
N PHE A 94 3.43 3.10 -4.21
CA PHE A 94 3.53 4.14 -3.21
C PHE A 94 2.51 5.23 -3.53
N LYS A 95 1.81 5.76 -2.51
CA LYS A 95 0.87 6.88 -2.67
C LYS A 95 -0.20 6.64 -3.75
N GLY A 96 -0.71 5.40 -3.82
CA GLY A 96 -1.74 4.96 -4.77
C GLY A 96 -1.30 4.91 -6.24
N LYS A 97 0.02 4.90 -6.48
CA LYS A 97 0.63 4.85 -7.81
C LYS A 97 1.66 3.75 -7.87
N SER A 98 1.78 3.09 -9.02
CA SER A 98 2.78 2.05 -9.23
C SER A 98 3.73 2.38 -10.37
N ALA A 99 4.95 1.86 -10.28
CA ALA A 99 5.98 2.00 -11.31
C ALA A 99 6.86 0.75 -11.37
N LYS A 100 7.35 0.41 -12.57
CA LYS A 100 8.43 -0.57 -12.72
C LYS A 100 9.70 -0.01 -12.10
N MET A 101 10.44 -0.85 -11.39
CA MET A 101 11.75 -0.49 -10.88
C MET A 101 12.85 -0.91 -11.86
N LEU A 102 13.89 -0.10 -11.94
CA LEU A 102 15.11 -0.37 -12.69
C LEU A 102 16.16 -0.99 -11.76
N VAL A 103 16.80 -2.04 -12.23
CA VAL A 103 17.97 -2.66 -11.60
C VAL A 103 19.17 -1.73 -11.83
N SER A 104 19.68 -1.13 -10.76
CA SER A 104 20.67 -0.05 -10.81
C SER A 104 21.96 -0.46 -11.51
N GLU A 105 22.37 -1.72 -11.37
CA GLU A 105 23.61 -2.25 -11.93
C GLU A 105 23.54 -2.44 -13.46
N THR A 106 22.33 -2.64 -14.01
CA THR A 106 22.15 -2.97 -15.43
C THR A 106 21.32 -1.94 -16.21
N GLY A 107 20.55 -1.09 -15.51
CA GLY A 107 19.57 -0.21 -16.10
C GLY A 107 18.33 -0.92 -16.68
N ASN A 108 18.23 -2.24 -16.53
CA ASN A 108 17.08 -3.01 -17.00
C ASN A 108 15.91 -2.92 -16.01
N ASP A 109 14.69 -3.07 -16.50
CA ASP A 109 13.47 -3.15 -15.68
C ASP A 109 13.18 -4.58 -15.16
N TYR A 110 14.19 -5.44 -15.17
CA TYR A 110 14.09 -6.83 -14.72
C TYR A 110 15.45 -7.38 -14.31
N PHE A 111 15.44 -8.44 -13.51
CA PHE A 111 16.59 -9.31 -13.25
C PHE A 111 16.24 -10.76 -13.56
N THR A 112 17.25 -11.61 -13.76
CA THR A 112 17.07 -12.96 -14.28
C THR A 112 17.50 -14.01 -13.25
N PHE A 113 16.67 -15.02 -13.05
CA PHE A 113 17.00 -16.26 -12.38
C PHE A 113 17.32 -17.35 -13.40
N THR A 114 18.41 -18.07 -13.18
CA THR A 114 18.78 -19.27 -13.96
C THR A 114 19.10 -20.42 -13.00
N PRO A 115 19.23 -21.67 -13.48
CA PRO A 115 19.67 -22.78 -12.63
C PRO A 115 21.00 -22.52 -11.92
N GLU A 116 21.90 -21.76 -12.54
CA GLU A 116 23.23 -21.42 -12.01
C GLU A 116 23.20 -20.19 -11.10
N SER A 117 22.15 -19.37 -11.20
CA SER A 117 21.98 -18.11 -10.45
C SER A 117 20.54 -17.96 -9.99
N ALA A 118 20.15 -18.74 -8.99
CA ALA A 118 18.82 -18.69 -8.38
C ALA A 118 18.63 -17.52 -7.38
N GLU A 119 19.67 -16.71 -7.17
CA GLU A 119 19.64 -15.55 -6.28
C GLU A 119 20.01 -14.29 -7.06
N PHE A 120 19.24 -13.23 -6.84
CA PHE A 120 19.54 -11.87 -7.25
C PHE A 120 19.83 -11.04 -6.00
N LYS A 121 20.90 -10.24 -6.05
CA LYS A 121 21.22 -9.24 -5.03
C LYS A 121 21.64 -7.96 -5.73
N GLY A 122 20.91 -6.88 -5.48
CA GLY A 122 21.19 -5.58 -6.10
C GLY A 122 20.21 -4.50 -5.67
N THR A 123 20.44 -3.28 -6.15
CA THR A 123 19.60 -2.12 -5.84
C THR A 123 18.57 -1.89 -6.94
N VAL A 124 17.31 -1.73 -6.58
CA VAL A 124 16.24 -1.35 -7.52
C VAL A 124 15.74 0.06 -7.24
N THR A 125 15.46 0.82 -8.31
CA THR A 125 15.06 2.23 -8.23
C THR A 125 13.83 2.52 -9.07
N ALA A 126 12.98 3.45 -8.62
CA ALA A 126 11.80 3.87 -9.38
C ALA A 126 11.47 5.34 -9.14
N HIS A 127 10.77 5.93 -10.11
CA HIS A 127 10.19 7.26 -10.00
C HIS A 127 8.66 7.15 -10.07
N ILE A 128 7.98 7.72 -9.07
CA ILE A 128 6.52 7.74 -8.98
C ILE A 128 6.05 9.18 -8.95
N VAL A 129 5.07 9.52 -9.78
CA VAL A 129 4.40 10.83 -9.72
C VAL A 129 3.02 10.67 -9.09
N SER A 130 2.81 11.30 -7.93
CA SER A 130 1.51 11.32 -7.24
C SER A 130 1.08 12.75 -6.89
N ASN A 131 -0.22 12.98 -6.84
CA ASN A 131 -0.79 14.24 -6.33
C ASN A 131 -0.82 14.26 -4.80
N GLU A 132 -0.63 13.11 -4.15
CA GLU A 132 -0.53 13.06 -2.70
C GLU A 132 0.79 13.70 -2.25
N PRO A 133 0.77 14.64 -1.28
CA PRO A 133 1.97 15.27 -0.77
C PRO A 133 2.76 14.36 0.17
N PRO A 134 4.05 14.66 0.41
CA PRO A 134 4.87 13.95 1.38
C PRO A 134 4.35 14.20 2.79
N ILE A 135 4.50 13.21 3.66
CA ILE A 135 4.27 13.39 5.09
C ILE A 135 5.52 14.04 5.72
N ARG A 136 5.30 15.09 6.53
CA ARG A 136 6.35 15.70 7.35
C ARG A 136 6.44 14.99 8.69
N ASP A 137 7.52 14.25 8.91
CA ASP A 137 7.81 13.59 10.18
C ASP A 137 8.45 14.55 11.18
N LEU A 138 7.84 14.67 12.36
CA LEU A 138 8.33 15.52 13.46
C LEU A 138 8.54 14.67 14.72
N ARG A 139 9.77 14.70 15.24
CA ARG A 139 10.13 14.18 16.57
C ARG A 139 9.77 15.22 17.62
N SER A 140 8.48 15.44 17.79
CA SER A 140 7.90 16.41 18.69
C SER A 140 6.46 16.00 18.99
N ASN A 141 5.94 16.41 20.15
CA ASN A 141 4.53 16.33 20.48
C ASN A 141 3.76 17.60 20.05
N GLU A 142 4.46 18.59 19.50
CA GLU A 142 3.89 19.82 18.98
C GLU A 142 4.36 20.14 17.56
N PHE A 143 3.49 20.82 16.82
CA PHE A 143 3.80 21.44 15.55
C PHE A 143 3.31 22.88 15.56
N GLU A 144 4.14 23.79 15.04
CA GLU A 144 3.76 25.17 14.77
C GLU A 144 4.31 25.54 13.38
N GLY A 145 3.43 25.88 12.45
CA GLY A 145 3.84 26.23 11.10
C GLY A 145 2.68 26.40 10.13
N ILE A 146 2.98 26.63 8.85
CA ILE A 146 1.96 26.79 7.81
C ILE A 146 1.63 25.42 7.21
N MET A 147 0.33 25.13 7.08
CA MET A 147 -0.19 23.98 6.36
C MET A 147 -1.07 24.40 5.19
N ALA A 148 -0.89 23.74 4.05
CA ALA A 148 -1.80 23.83 2.90
C ALA A 148 -2.81 22.66 2.90
N PRO A 149 -3.94 22.77 2.18
CA PRO A 149 -4.83 21.64 1.97
C PRO A 149 -4.09 20.42 1.44
N GLU A 150 -4.53 19.25 1.91
CA GLU A 150 -3.95 17.93 1.66
C GLU A 150 -2.59 17.66 2.33
N GLU A 151 -1.92 18.66 2.92
CA GLU A 151 -0.68 18.42 3.65
C GLU A 151 -0.92 17.64 4.94
N SER A 152 0.03 16.76 5.25
CA SER A 152 0.01 15.90 6.43
C SER A 152 1.29 16.07 7.25
N VAL A 153 1.13 16.07 8.57
CA VAL A 153 2.23 16.04 9.54
C VAL A 153 2.08 14.82 10.43
N VAL A 154 3.19 14.20 10.83
CA VAL A 154 3.21 13.10 11.81
C VAL A 154 3.98 13.54 13.05
N LEU A 155 3.33 13.45 14.21
CA LEU A 155 3.89 13.76 15.53
C LEU A 155 4.19 12.45 16.27
N LYS A 156 5.47 12.02 16.29
CA LYS A 156 5.84 10.64 16.71
C LYS A 156 5.94 10.44 18.23
N ASP A 157 6.38 11.43 18.99
CA ASP A 157 6.85 11.22 20.38
C ASP A 157 5.74 10.92 21.41
N THR A 158 4.46 11.01 21.04
CA THR A 158 3.31 10.86 21.95
C THR A 158 2.20 9.95 21.44
N GLY A 159 2.38 9.29 20.28
CA GLY A 159 1.30 8.47 19.73
C GLY A 159 1.38 8.10 18.24
N SER A 160 2.35 8.66 17.51
CA SER A 160 2.27 8.85 16.04
C SER A 160 0.86 9.27 15.62
N TYR A 161 0.57 10.55 15.82
CA TYR A 161 -0.63 11.15 15.24
C TYR A 161 -0.29 11.63 13.83
N GLN A 162 -1.03 11.19 12.84
CA GLN A 162 -1.02 11.81 11.51
C GLN A 162 -2.17 12.80 11.44
N ILE A 163 -1.84 14.05 11.18
CA ILE A 163 -2.83 15.11 11.04
C ILE A 163 -2.74 15.68 9.64
N LYS A 164 -3.84 15.59 8.91
CA LYS A 164 -3.98 16.12 7.56
C LYS A 164 -4.98 17.27 7.57
N LEU A 165 -4.58 18.43 7.07
CA LEU A 165 -5.52 19.51 6.74
C LEU A 165 -6.25 19.10 5.46
N SER A 166 -7.37 18.41 5.59
CA SER A 166 -8.07 17.83 4.43
C SER A 166 -8.80 18.88 3.61
N GLU A 167 -9.22 19.97 4.24
CA GLU A 167 -9.98 20.99 3.54
C GLU A 167 -9.95 22.34 4.24
N LEU A 168 -9.88 23.40 3.43
CA LEU A 168 -10.01 24.79 3.88
C LEU A 168 -10.92 25.54 2.91
N ARG A 169 -12.12 25.92 3.35
CA ARG A 169 -13.16 26.52 2.49
C ARG A 169 -13.68 27.83 3.03
N LYS A 170 -13.95 28.78 2.15
CA LYS A 170 -14.66 30.03 2.48
C LYS A 170 -16.16 29.79 2.55
N LYS A 171 -16.81 30.24 3.63
CA LYS A 171 -18.27 30.19 3.75
C LYS A 171 -18.89 31.36 2.97
N PHE A 172 -19.44 31.08 1.79
CA PHE A 172 -19.95 32.13 0.88
C PHE A 172 -21.06 33.01 1.47
N LEU A 173 -21.79 32.51 2.48
CA LEU A 173 -22.89 33.23 3.13
C LEU A 173 -22.43 34.25 4.18
N ILE A 174 -21.17 34.18 4.64
CA ILE A 174 -20.62 35.07 5.67
C ILE A 174 -19.23 35.52 5.21
N ALA A 175 -19.14 36.77 4.75
CA ALA A 175 -17.90 37.30 4.20
C ALA A 175 -16.78 37.29 5.26
N GLY A 176 -15.78 36.41 5.07
CA GLY A 176 -14.55 36.39 5.88
C GLY A 176 -14.37 35.13 6.76
N GLU A 177 -15.34 34.21 6.79
CA GLU A 177 -15.21 32.96 7.56
C GLU A 177 -14.62 31.82 6.71
N CYS A 178 -13.56 31.21 7.23
CA CYS A 178 -13.03 29.94 6.74
C CYS A 178 -13.51 28.79 7.64
N ILE A 179 -13.78 27.65 7.02
CA ILE A 179 -14.00 26.37 7.69
C ILE A 179 -12.80 25.48 7.37
N ALA A 180 -12.18 24.91 8.39
CA ALA A 180 -11.09 23.97 8.26
C ALA A 180 -11.52 22.57 8.72
N PHE A 181 -11.17 21.56 7.93
CA PHE A 181 -11.36 20.16 8.27
C PHE A 181 -10.01 19.48 8.40
N PHE A 182 -9.87 18.71 9.47
CA PHE A 182 -8.70 17.91 9.77
C PHE A 182 -9.09 16.44 9.79
N ASN A 183 -8.33 15.61 9.09
CA ASN A 183 -8.35 14.17 9.28
C ASN A 183 -7.20 13.83 10.22
N ILE A 184 -7.55 13.22 11.35
CA ILE A 184 -6.61 12.82 12.39
C ILE A 184 -6.64 11.30 12.44
N LEU A 185 -5.48 10.68 12.24
CA LEU A 185 -5.30 9.25 12.34
C LEU A 185 -4.29 8.94 13.44
N CYS A 186 -4.55 7.87 14.19
CA CYS A 186 -3.61 7.27 15.13
C CYS A 186 -3.92 5.78 15.20
N GLU A 187 -2.89 4.93 15.17
CA GLU A 187 -2.98 3.46 15.18
C GLU A 187 -4.14 2.91 14.32
N ASN A 188 -5.31 2.66 14.93
CA ASN A 188 -6.51 2.11 14.30
C ASN A 188 -7.74 3.04 14.37
N ASP A 189 -7.57 4.25 14.92
CA ASP A 189 -8.62 5.25 15.08
C ASP A 189 -8.44 6.35 14.02
N ALA A 190 -9.48 6.57 13.22
CA ALA A 190 -9.55 7.69 12.28
C ALA A 190 -10.71 8.62 12.66
N LYS A 191 -10.45 9.93 12.70
CA LYS A 191 -11.45 10.94 13.05
C LYS A 191 -11.32 12.18 12.19
N THR A 192 -12.44 12.60 11.61
CA THR A 192 -12.54 13.90 10.95
C THR A 192 -13.06 14.95 11.92
N VAL A 193 -12.36 16.07 12.00
CA VAL A 193 -12.64 17.16 12.93
C VAL A 193 -12.78 18.45 12.15
N GLN A 194 -13.90 19.13 12.37
CA GLN A 194 -14.15 20.45 11.82
C GLN A 194 -13.85 21.52 12.87
N LEU A 195 -13.00 22.49 12.56
CA LEU A 195 -12.90 23.71 13.36
C LEU A 195 -14.10 24.60 13.07
N LYS A 196 -14.75 25.12 14.11
CA LYS A 196 -15.85 26.08 13.94
C LYS A 196 -15.26 27.42 13.50
N GLU A 197 -15.95 28.06 12.55
CA GLU A 197 -15.82 29.43 12.03
C GLU A 197 -14.57 30.20 12.47
N CYS A 198 -13.54 30.13 11.65
CA CYS A 198 -12.30 30.89 11.85
C CYS A 198 -12.30 32.07 10.89
N LYS A 199 -12.30 33.30 11.41
CA LYS A 199 -12.30 34.51 10.59
C LYS A 199 -10.88 34.94 10.28
N GLU A 200 -10.73 35.60 9.14
CA GLU A 200 -9.47 36.23 8.77
C GLU A 200 -9.09 37.30 9.81
N GLY A 201 -8.09 37.00 10.64
CA GLY A 201 -7.62 37.87 11.73
C GLY A 201 -7.95 37.40 13.15
N ASP A 202 -8.67 36.29 13.31
CA ASP A 202 -8.94 35.70 14.63
C ASP A 202 -7.65 35.21 15.30
N LEU A 203 -7.65 35.22 16.64
CA LEU A 203 -6.55 34.69 17.43
C LEU A 203 -6.62 33.14 17.50
N PRO A 204 -5.48 32.43 17.69
CA PRO A 204 -5.47 30.97 17.88
C PRO A 204 -6.38 30.47 19.01
N SER A 205 -6.65 31.32 20.01
CA SER A 205 -7.57 31.02 21.12
C SER A 205 -9.04 30.94 20.70
N GLU A 206 -9.40 31.50 19.55
CA GLU A 206 -10.78 31.60 19.04
C GLU A 206 -11.07 30.52 17.99
N CYS A 207 -10.04 30.12 17.21
CA CYS A 207 -10.12 29.03 16.26
C CYS A 207 -9.32 27.82 16.76
N ASN A 208 -9.86 27.12 17.76
CA ASN A 208 -9.27 25.87 18.25
C ASN A 208 -10.29 24.76 18.50
N ARG A 209 -9.79 23.54 18.63
CA ARG A 209 -10.57 22.38 19.06
C ARG A 209 -9.66 21.34 19.70
N ILE A 210 -10.15 20.80 20.81
CA ILE A 210 -9.54 19.65 21.48
C ILE A 210 -10.29 18.39 21.05
N VAL A 211 -9.53 17.34 20.75
CA VAL A 211 -10.04 16.07 20.22
C VAL A 211 -9.39 14.93 20.99
N GLY A 212 -10.20 14.16 21.73
CA GLY A 212 -9.75 12.90 22.31
C GLY A 212 -9.68 11.78 21.26
N LEU A 213 -8.56 11.06 21.20
CA LEU A 213 -8.28 9.90 20.33
C LEU A 213 -7.11 9.08 20.91
N CYS A 214 -7.13 7.74 20.78
CA CYS A 214 -6.03 6.85 21.22
C CYS A 214 -5.56 7.07 22.68
N ASN A 215 -6.48 7.26 23.63
CA ASN A 215 -6.16 7.56 25.04
C ASN A 215 -5.32 8.84 25.26
N GLY A 216 -5.25 9.73 24.27
CA GLY A 216 -4.66 11.05 24.35
C GLY A 216 -5.62 12.14 23.85
N GLU A 217 -5.14 13.38 23.89
CA GLU A 217 -5.85 14.54 23.36
C GLU A 217 -4.95 15.32 22.40
N ILE A 218 -5.52 15.73 21.26
CA ILE A 218 -4.88 16.67 20.36
C ILE A 218 -5.64 17.99 20.36
N GLU A 219 -4.92 19.06 20.64
CA GLU A 219 -5.37 20.44 20.54
C GLU A 219 -4.89 21.00 19.22
N ILE A 220 -5.82 21.36 18.33
CA ILE A 220 -5.53 22.00 17.04
C ILE A 220 -6.03 23.43 17.12
N SER A 221 -5.19 24.38 16.71
CA SER A 221 -5.56 25.79 16.59
C SER A 221 -5.05 26.38 15.28
N LEU A 222 -5.78 27.35 14.74
CA LEU A 222 -5.34 28.14 13.59
C LEU A 222 -5.12 29.60 13.99
N GLY A 223 -4.00 30.15 13.55
CA GLY A 223 -3.71 31.59 13.59
C GLY A 223 -4.19 32.26 12.31
N LYS A 224 -3.25 32.83 11.53
CA LYS A 224 -3.57 33.47 10.26
C LYS A 224 -4.05 32.46 9.21
N ILE A 225 -5.16 32.75 8.53
CA ILE A 225 -5.78 31.86 7.52
C ILE A 225 -5.94 32.58 6.17
N ASP A 226 -5.53 31.94 5.08
CA ASP A 226 -5.84 32.31 3.69
C ASP A 226 -6.78 31.23 3.11
N CYS A 227 -8.10 31.50 3.13
CA CYS A 227 -9.11 30.50 2.78
C CYS A 227 -8.80 29.84 1.41
N GLY A 228 -8.67 28.52 1.39
CA GLY A 228 -8.41 27.74 0.18
C GLY A 228 -6.94 27.64 -0.24
N LYS A 229 -6.02 28.32 0.46
CA LYS A 229 -4.57 28.22 0.20
C LYS A 229 -3.80 27.61 1.35
N SER A 230 -3.89 28.18 2.54
CA SER A 230 -3.13 27.72 3.70
C SER A 230 -3.62 28.33 5.02
N ALA A 231 -3.21 27.72 6.12
CA ALA A 231 -3.42 28.25 7.46
C ALA A 231 -2.17 28.06 8.33
N GLU A 232 -1.82 29.08 9.10
CA GLU A 232 -0.91 28.95 10.22
C GLU A 232 -1.57 28.06 11.27
N THR A 233 -0.98 26.89 11.52
CA THR A 233 -1.56 25.81 12.30
C THR A 233 -0.63 25.50 13.46
N LYS A 234 -1.21 25.39 14.65
CA LYS A 234 -0.54 24.89 15.84
C LYS A 234 -1.25 23.66 16.36
N MET A 235 -0.50 22.60 16.61
CA MET A 235 -0.98 21.33 17.14
C MET A 235 -0.19 20.96 18.38
N ILE A 236 -0.88 20.52 19.43
CA ILE A 236 -0.25 20.02 20.66
C ILE A 236 -0.93 18.71 21.02
N VAL A 237 -0.14 17.65 21.14
CA VAL A 237 -0.59 16.33 21.59
C VAL A 237 -0.22 16.15 23.06
N LYS A 238 -1.20 15.71 23.86
CA LYS A 238 -1.09 15.43 25.29
C LYS A 238 -1.53 13.99 25.56
N GLY A 239 -0.61 13.17 26.07
CA GLY A 239 -0.85 11.73 26.28
C GLY A 239 -0.92 10.95 24.96
N GLY A 240 -1.31 9.67 25.04
CA GLY A 240 -1.39 8.75 23.91
C GLY A 240 -0.45 7.54 24.03
N GLY A 241 -0.74 6.49 23.23
CA GLY A 241 0.11 5.32 23.03
C GLY A 241 0.70 5.35 21.62
N GLY A 242 2.03 5.18 21.51
CA GLY A 242 2.75 5.26 20.24
C GLY A 242 2.50 4.07 19.34
N GLY A 243 1.75 4.28 18.25
CA GLY A 243 1.90 3.49 17.03
C GLY A 243 3.05 4.04 16.18
N GLU A 244 3.43 3.35 15.11
CA GLU A 244 4.24 3.94 14.04
C GLU A 244 3.31 4.20 12.85
N ILE A 245 3.11 5.46 12.47
CA ILE A 245 2.48 5.77 11.18
C ILE A 245 3.62 5.91 10.17
N SER A 246 3.83 4.86 9.40
CA SER A 246 4.79 4.82 8.31
C SER A 246 4.09 4.86 6.96
N GLU A 247 4.67 5.56 5.99
CA GLU A 247 4.24 5.45 4.60
C GLU A 247 4.73 4.12 4.05
N THR A 248 3.82 3.16 3.88
CA THR A 248 4.20 1.82 3.41
C THR A 248 4.54 1.85 1.92
N VAL A 249 5.71 1.34 1.58
CA VAL A 249 6.10 1.02 0.20
C VAL A 249 5.84 -0.45 -0.04
N HIS A 250 5.07 -0.77 -1.08
CA HIS A 250 4.83 -2.16 -1.48
C HIS A 250 5.67 -2.50 -2.70
N ILE A 251 6.26 -3.69 -2.73
CA ILE A 251 7.04 -4.17 -3.88
C ILE A 251 6.47 -5.52 -4.28
N SER A 252 6.24 -5.69 -5.57
CA SER A 252 5.76 -6.94 -6.16
C SER A 252 6.67 -7.38 -7.30
N PHE A 253 6.75 -8.68 -7.53
CA PHE A 253 7.60 -9.28 -8.56
C PHE A 253 6.74 -10.02 -9.58
N TRP A 254 7.04 -9.82 -10.86
CA TRP A 254 6.24 -10.34 -11.96
C TRP A 254 7.11 -11.01 -13.02
N ASN A 255 6.67 -12.13 -13.59
CA ASN A 255 7.39 -12.82 -14.65
C ASN A 255 7.22 -12.08 -15.99
N LYS A 256 8.33 -11.58 -16.54
CA LYS A 256 8.43 -10.94 -17.85
C LYS A 256 8.06 -11.87 -18.99
N GLY A 257 8.26 -13.19 -18.83
CA GLY A 257 8.02 -14.22 -19.83
C GLY A 257 6.57 -14.31 -20.32
N THR A 258 5.65 -13.63 -19.65
CA THR A 258 4.27 -13.39 -20.10
C THR A 258 4.26 -12.12 -20.96
N PRO A 259 4.31 -12.21 -22.30
CA PRO A 259 4.69 -11.07 -23.14
C PRO A 259 3.59 -9.99 -23.21
N GLY A 260 3.98 -8.72 -23.08
CA GLY A 260 3.41 -7.59 -23.85
C GLY A 260 2.04 -7.03 -23.47
N SER A 261 1.43 -7.38 -22.31
CA SER A 261 0.14 -6.75 -21.94
C SER A 261 -0.05 -6.36 -20.48
N CYS A 262 0.51 -7.09 -19.53
CA CYS A 262 0.19 -6.90 -18.11
C CYS A 262 0.96 -5.73 -17.48
N VAL A 263 2.27 -5.89 -17.32
CA VAL A 263 3.10 -4.86 -16.66
C VAL A 263 3.38 -3.65 -17.56
N GLU A 264 3.25 -3.80 -18.88
CA GLU A 264 3.40 -2.68 -19.82
C GLU A 264 2.17 -1.76 -19.88
N ASN A 265 0.95 -2.29 -19.66
CA ASN A 265 -0.29 -1.50 -19.78
C ASN A 265 -1.02 -1.24 -18.45
N ALA A 266 -0.67 -1.91 -17.35
CA ALA A 266 -1.30 -1.67 -16.05
C ALA A 266 -0.59 -0.56 -15.28
N ILE A 267 -1.39 0.25 -14.57
CA ILE A 267 -0.92 1.47 -13.90
C ILE A 267 -0.75 1.24 -12.39
N THR A 268 -1.45 0.23 -11.82
CA THR A 268 -1.44 -0.07 -10.39
C THR A 268 -1.28 -1.57 -10.10
N TYR A 269 -0.80 -1.94 -8.90
CA TYR A 269 -0.80 -3.34 -8.45
C TYR A 269 -2.21 -3.93 -8.45
N ALA A 270 -3.20 -3.16 -8.00
CA ALA A 270 -4.61 -3.55 -8.01
C ALA A 270 -5.11 -3.91 -9.44
N ASP A 271 -4.71 -3.13 -10.45
CA ASP A 271 -5.01 -3.43 -11.85
C ASP A 271 -4.31 -4.71 -12.34
N LEU A 272 -3.10 -4.97 -11.86
CA LEU A 272 -2.33 -6.16 -12.22
C LEU A 272 -2.94 -7.43 -11.62
N ILE A 273 -3.33 -7.43 -10.34
CA ILE A 273 -3.91 -8.62 -9.69
C ILE A 273 -5.37 -8.88 -10.08
N SER A 274 -6.11 -7.86 -10.52
CA SER A 274 -7.52 -8.00 -10.89
C SER A 274 -7.73 -8.62 -12.27
N ARG A 275 -6.67 -8.71 -13.09
CA ARG A 275 -6.66 -9.32 -14.42
C ARG A 275 -6.19 -10.76 -14.33
N PRO A 276 -7.06 -11.76 -14.58
CA PRO A 276 -6.71 -13.18 -14.47
C PRO A 276 -5.49 -13.59 -15.33
N GLU A 277 -5.33 -12.97 -16.50
CA GLU A 277 -4.20 -13.18 -17.39
C GLU A 277 -2.86 -12.65 -16.83
N CYS A 278 -2.92 -11.68 -15.92
CA CYS A 278 -1.76 -11.08 -15.28
C CYS A 278 -1.43 -11.76 -13.95
N TYR A 279 -2.44 -12.26 -13.25
CA TYR A 279 -2.26 -12.99 -11.98
C TYR A 279 -1.32 -14.20 -12.12
N ASN A 280 -1.37 -14.92 -13.25
CA ASN A 280 -0.45 -16.03 -13.52
C ASN A 280 1.03 -15.60 -13.68
N ALA A 281 1.28 -14.31 -13.88
CA ALA A 281 2.63 -13.76 -13.94
C ALA A 281 3.12 -13.28 -12.56
N PHE A 282 2.29 -13.29 -11.53
CA PHE A 282 2.68 -12.82 -10.20
C PHE A 282 3.60 -13.84 -9.51
N LEU A 283 4.79 -13.39 -9.13
CA LEU A 283 5.82 -14.20 -8.46
C LEU A 283 5.84 -13.98 -6.94
N GLY A 284 5.13 -12.95 -6.46
CA GLY A 284 5.01 -12.61 -5.04
C GLY A 284 5.15 -11.11 -4.72
N ARG A 285 4.82 -10.72 -3.48
CA ARG A 285 4.98 -9.35 -2.94
C ARG A 285 5.75 -9.32 -1.63
N TYR A 286 6.62 -8.34 -1.44
CA TYR A 286 7.26 -8.04 -0.16
C TYR A 286 6.26 -7.38 0.80
N ASP A 287 6.12 -7.93 2.00
CA ASP A 287 5.38 -7.34 3.11
C ASP A 287 6.39 -6.87 4.19
N ALA A 288 6.48 -5.55 4.35
CA ALA A 288 7.43 -4.91 5.27
C ALA A 288 7.11 -5.21 6.75
N GLU A 289 5.84 -5.41 7.11
CA GLU A 289 5.44 -5.71 8.49
C GLU A 289 5.83 -7.13 8.89
N LYS A 290 5.83 -8.06 7.93
CA LYS A 290 6.14 -9.48 8.14
C LYS A 290 7.59 -9.83 7.81
N GLY A 291 8.33 -8.93 7.16
CA GLY A 291 9.68 -9.20 6.62
C GLY A 291 9.71 -10.40 5.67
N LEU A 292 8.56 -10.75 5.09
CA LEU A 292 8.31 -11.99 4.36
C LEU A 292 7.25 -11.76 3.28
N LEU A 293 7.15 -12.69 2.33
CA LEU A 293 6.14 -12.61 1.27
C LEU A 293 4.76 -13.11 1.70
N GLU A 294 3.73 -12.44 1.19
CA GLU A 294 2.47 -13.12 0.87
C GLU A 294 2.57 -13.71 -0.54
N VAL A 295 2.45 -15.04 -0.58
CA VAL A 295 2.44 -15.85 -1.81
C VAL A 295 1.05 -15.76 -2.43
N ALA A 296 0.96 -15.82 -3.76
CA ALA A 296 -0.31 -16.07 -4.44
C ALA A 296 -0.85 -17.46 -4.13
#